data_AF-A0A831PPN3-F1
#
_entry.id   AF-A0A831PPN3-F1
#
_cell.length_a   1.000
_cell.length_b   1.000
_cell.length_c   1.000
_cell.angle_alpha   90.00
_cell.angle_beta   90.00
_cell.angle_gamma   90.00
#
_symmetry.space_group_name_H-M   'P 1'
#
loop_
_entity.id
_entity.type
_entity.pdbx_description
1 polymer ?
#
loop_
_entity_poly.entity_id
_entity_poly.type
_entity_poly.pdbx_seq_one_letter_code
_entity_poly.pdbx_strand_id
1 'polypeptide(L)'
;AYMQTPLVLGDLLYSCSDRGILKVYDARTGKLHYTQRLGEGTTGFTSSPIAAGGKLYFASEEGEVYVLREGPQYEQLAKNLLGEIAMATPAASDGVLYYRTRGHLIAIAE
;
A
#
# COMPACT_ATOMS: atom_id res chain seq x y z
N ALA A 1 13.77 13.15 -1.72
CA ALA A 1 12.40 12.61 -1.89
C ALA A 1 12.32 11.32 -1.08
N TYR A 2 11.33 11.18 -0.19
CA TYR A 2 11.07 9.88 0.44
C TYR A 2 10.23 9.07 -0.54
N MET A 3 10.82 8.03 -1.12
CA MET A 3 10.13 7.13 -2.03
C MET A 3 10.01 5.77 -1.37
N GLN A 4 8.79 5.29 -1.28
CA GLN A 4 8.50 3.89 -1.00
C GLN A 4 9.15 2.96 -2.04
N THR A 5 9.43 1.73 -1.63
CA THR A 5 9.91 0.68 -2.55
C THR A 5 8.72 0.13 -3.33
N PRO A 6 8.73 0.11 -4.67
CA PRO A 6 7.68 -0.51 -5.46
C PRO A 6 7.54 -2.01 -5.17
N LEU A 7 6.35 -2.56 -5.42
CA LEU A 7 6.05 -3.98 -5.22
C LEU A 7 5.89 -4.67 -6.57
N VAL A 8 6.62 -5.78 -6.78
CA VAL A 8 6.36 -6.70 -7.89
C VAL A 8 5.62 -7.91 -7.36
N LEU A 9 4.48 -8.24 -7.96
CA LEU A 9 3.68 -9.42 -7.64
C LEU A 9 3.19 -10.06 -8.94
N GLY A 10 3.58 -11.31 -9.18
CA GLY A 10 3.39 -11.95 -10.48
C GLY A 10 4.07 -11.16 -11.60
N ASP A 11 3.34 -10.88 -12.68
CA ASP A 11 3.82 -10.07 -13.81
C ASP A 11 3.50 -8.57 -13.66
N LEU A 12 3.06 -8.11 -12.47
CA LEU A 12 2.66 -6.71 -12.25
C LEU A 12 3.64 -5.97 -11.32
N LEU A 13 3.98 -4.75 -11.71
CA LEU A 13 4.74 -3.78 -10.92
C LEU A 13 3.78 -2.70 -10.41
N TYR A 14 3.65 -2.60 -9.10
CA TYR A 14 2.88 -1.59 -8.38
C TYR A 14 3.83 -0.48 -7.90
N SER A 15 3.72 0.70 -8.49
CA SER A 15 4.54 1.86 -8.16
C SER A 15 3.64 2.98 -7.64
N CYS A 16 3.77 3.32 -6.36
CA CYS A 16 3.04 4.42 -5.76
C CYS A 16 3.99 5.58 -5.46
N SER A 17 3.61 6.78 -5.89
CA SER A 17 4.35 8.00 -5.55
C SER A 17 4.09 8.41 -4.09
N ASP A 18 4.97 9.26 -3.55
CA ASP A 18 4.77 9.95 -2.26
C ASP A 18 3.43 10.69 -2.17
N ARG A 19 2.88 11.19 -3.28
CA ARG A 19 1.56 11.86 -3.35
C ARG A 19 0.36 10.93 -3.60
N GLY A 20 0.52 9.63 -3.37
CA GLY A 20 -0.56 8.65 -3.50
C GLY A 20 -1.00 8.36 -4.94
N ILE A 21 -0.16 8.59 -5.95
CA ILE A 21 -0.45 8.17 -7.33
C ILE A 21 0.09 6.76 -7.51
N LEU A 22 -0.81 5.77 -7.52
CA LEU A 22 -0.52 4.39 -7.87
C LEU A 22 -0.55 4.24 -9.39
N LYS A 23 0.53 3.72 -9.96
CA LYS A 23 0.61 3.25 -11.33
C LYS A 23 0.95 1.78 -11.32
N VAL A 24 0.22 1.01 -12.13
CA VAL A 24 0.45 -0.43 -12.25
C VAL A 24 0.86 -0.74 -13.68
N TYR A 25 1.95 -1.46 -13.79
CA TYR A 25 2.59 -1.80 -15.05
C TYR A 25 2.72 -3.31 -15.19
N ASP A 26 2.79 -3.78 -16.42
CA ASP A 26 3.43 -5.06 -16.71
C ASP A 26 4.91 -4.95 -16.35
N ALA A 27 5.37 -5.84 -15.46
CA ALA A 27 6.70 -5.77 -14.86
C ALA A 27 7.83 -6.09 -15.85
N ARG A 28 7.53 -6.76 -16.97
CA ARG A 28 8.52 -7.17 -17.98
C ARG A 28 8.67 -6.14 -19.08
N THR A 29 7.55 -5.58 -19.52
CA THR A 29 7.47 -4.69 -20.68
C THR A 29 7.37 -3.22 -20.32
N GLY A 30 6.99 -2.91 -19.07
CA GLY A 30 6.71 -1.55 -18.63
C GLY A 30 5.40 -0.97 -19.18
N LYS A 31 4.55 -1.79 -19.81
CA LYS A 31 3.23 -1.35 -20.29
C LYS A 31 2.35 -0.93 -19.11
N LEU A 32 1.84 0.29 -19.13
CA LEU A 32 0.89 0.77 -18.12
C LEU A 32 -0.46 0.05 -18.25
N HIS A 33 -0.95 -0.53 -17.15
CA HIS A 33 -2.30 -1.07 -17.03
C HIS A 33 -3.28 -0.01 -16.54
N TYR A 34 -2.99 0.63 -15.40
CA TYR A 34 -3.84 1.70 -14.87
C TYR A 34 -3.06 2.70 -14.01
N THR A 35 -3.66 3.88 -13.84
CA THR A 35 -3.25 4.91 -12.88
C THR A 35 -4.42 5.23 -11.97
N GLN A 36 -4.17 5.31 -10.66
CA GLN A 36 -5.17 5.60 -9.66
C GLN A 36 -4.60 6.52 -8.58
N ARG A 37 -5.43 7.45 -8.09
CA ARG A 37 -5.12 8.21 -6.88
C ARG A 37 -5.65 7.46 -5.65
N LEU A 38 -4.76 7.20 -4.69
CA LEU A 38 -5.09 6.75 -3.35
C LEU A 38 -5.26 7.99 -2.46
N GLY A 39 -6.38 8.04 -1.73
CA GLY A 39 -6.78 9.19 -0.93
C GLY A 39 -7.09 10.45 -1.75
N GLU A 40 -7.08 11.60 -1.07
CA GLU A 40 -7.46 12.89 -1.67
C GLU A 40 -6.25 13.72 -2.11
N GLY A 41 -5.04 13.17 -1.98
CA GLY A 41 -3.78 13.89 -2.27
C GLY A 41 -3.36 14.88 -1.18
N THR A 42 -3.94 14.76 0.01
CA THR A 42 -3.67 15.57 1.21
C THR A 42 -2.67 14.93 2.17
N THR A 43 -2.33 13.65 1.95
CA THR A 43 -1.42 12.85 2.79
C THR A 43 -0.29 12.26 1.95
N GLY A 44 0.86 12.03 2.60
CA GLY A 44 2.01 11.38 2.02
C GLY A 44 1.90 9.85 2.05
N PHE A 45 2.70 9.18 1.23
CA PHE A 45 2.89 7.73 1.23
C PHE A 45 4.38 7.40 1.29
N THR A 46 4.89 7.21 2.50
CA THR A 46 6.29 6.85 2.76
C THR A 46 6.47 5.39 3.14
N SER A 47 5.43 4.75 3.70
CA SER A 47 5.37 3.30 3.86
C SER A 47 5.44 2.61 2.51
N SER A 48 6.25 1.55 2.40
CA SER A 48 6.19 0.68 1.22
C SER A 48 4.92 -0.16 1.23
N PRO A 49 4.36 -0.52 0.07
CA PRO A 49 3.24 -1.42 0.01
C PRO A 49 3.69 -2.85 0.25
N ILE A 50 2.79 -3.66 0.78
CA ILE A 50 3.02 -5.11 0.95
C ILE A 50 1.89 -5.92 0.32
N ALA A 51 2.19 -7.15 -0.08
CA ALA A 51 1.20 -8.15 -0.42
C ALA A 51 1.10 -9.17 0.73
N ALA A 52 -0.12 -9.44 1.20
CA ALA A 52 -0.38 -10.47 2.20
C ALA A 52 -1.81 -11.00 2.03
N GLY A 53 -2.02 -12.31 2.18
CA GLY A 53 -3.35 -12.92 2.11
C GLY A 53 -4.13 -12.63 0.82
N GLY A 54 -3.45 -12.52 -0.33
CA GLY A 54 -4.06 -12.20 -1.63
C GLY A 54 -4.58 -10.77 -1.77
N LYS A 55 -4.09 -9.85 -0.93
CA LYS A 55 -4.46 -8.43 -0.92
C LYS A 55 -3.20 -7.57 -0.90
N LEU A 56 -3.34 -6.34 -1.40
CA LEU A 56 -2.31 -5.32 -1.35
C LEU A 56 -2.66 -4.26 -0.31
N TYR A 57 -1.67 -3.79 0.43
CA TYR A 57 -1.85 -2.80 1.49
C TYR A 57 -0.95 -1.59 1.24
N PHE A 58 -1.57 -0.42 1.12
CA PHE A 58 -0.88 0.86 0.99
C PHE A 58 -1.25 1.74 2.18
N ALA A 59 -0.27 2.11 3.00
CA ALA A 59 -0.49 2.98 4.15
C ALA A 59 -0.05 4.42 3.84
N SER A 60 -0.93 5.38 4.11
CA SER A 60 -0.57 6.81 4.12
C SER A 60 0.07 7.20 5.45
N GLU A 61 0.75 8.35 5.46
CA GLU A 61 1.39 8.91 6.65
C GLU A 61 0.39 9.22 7.77
N GLU A 62 -0.87 9.48 7.44
CA GLU A 62 -1.95 9.73 8.42
C GLU A 62 -2.58 8.44 8.96
N GLY A 63 -2.01 7.27 8.63
CA GLY A 63 -2.50 5.99 9.12
C GLY A 63 -3.75 5.48 8.40
N GLU A 64 -4.04 6.01 7.21
CA GLU A 64 -5.07 5.43 6.35
C GLU A 64 -4.48 4.25 5.58
N VAL A 65 -5.11 3.08 5.68
CA VAL A 65 -4.66 1.86 5.01
C VAL A 65 -5.65 1.51 3.90
N TYR A 66 -5.19 1.62 2.65
CA TYR A 66 -5.93 1.26 1.46
C TYR A 66 -5.65 -0.21 1.13
N VAL A 67 -6.71 -1.02 1.11
CA VAL A 67 -6.65 -2.45 0.82
C VAL A 67 -7.18 -2.69 -0.58
N LEU A 68 -6.34 -3.20 -1.47
CA LEU A 68 -6.66 -3.39 -2.88
C LEU A 68 -6.64 -4.88 -3.25
N ARG A 69 -7.43 -5.25 -4.25
CA ARG A 69 -7.24 -6.52 -4.97
C ARG A 69 -5.99 -6.39 -5.85
N GLU A 70 -5.20 -7.45 -5.92
CA GLU A 70 -4.16 -7.59 -6.94
C GLU A 70 -4.79 -7.78 -8.34
N GLY A 71 -4.04 -7.43 -9.39
CA GLY A 71 -4.48 -7.52 -10.78
C GLY A 71 -4.28 -6.24 -11.60
N PRO A 72 -4.58 -6.32 -12.92
CA PRO A 72 -4.36 -5.25 -13.89
C PRO A 72 -5.52 -4.25 -13.97
N GLN A 73 -6.56 -4.41 -13.14
CA GLN A 73 -7.62 -3.41 -12.95
C GLN A 73 -7.63 -2.95 -11.49
N TYR A 74 -8.02 -1.70 -11.28
CA TYR A 74 -8.16 -1.16 -9.95
C TYR A 74 -9.43 -1.68 -9.27
N GLU A 75 -9.28 -2.26 -8.07
CA GLU A 75 -10.39 -2.60 -7.18
C GLU A 75 -9.95 -2.35 -5.72
N GLN A 76 -10.59 -1.39 -5.05
CA GLN A 76 -10.40 -1.17 -3.62
C GLN A 76 -11.38 -2.04 -2.83
N LEU A 77 -10.82 -2.92 -1.99
CA LEU A 77 -11.58 -3.83 -1.15
C LEU A 77 -12.00 -3.16 0.16
N ALA A 78 -11.14 -2.32 0.73
CA ALA A 78 -11.41 -1.62 1.98
C ALA A 78 -10.52 -0.38 2.17
N LYS A 79 -10.92 0.48 3.10
CA LYS A 79 -10.10 1.54 3.68
C LYS A 79 -10.21 1.46 5.19
N ASN A 80 -9.09 1.34 5.88
CA ASN A 80 -9.03 1.26 7.35
C ASN A 80 -8.27 2.46 7.92
N LEU A 81 -8.49 2.76 9.20
CA LEU A 81 -7.81 3.83 9.92
C LEU A 81 -7.07 3.24 11.11
N LEU A 82 -5.76 3.50 11.19
CA LEU A 82 -4.92 3.13 12.34
C LEU A 82 -5.08 4.09 13.52
N GLY A 83 -5.67 5.28 13.29
CA GLY A 83 -5.91 6.30 14.31
C GLY A 83 -4.67 7.11 14.71
N GLU A 84 -3.51 6.80 14.13
CA GLU A 84 -2.24 7.48 14.38
C GLU A 84 -1.38 7.52 13.12
N ILE A 85 -0.45 8.48 13.08
CA ILE A 85 0.57 8.57 12.04
C ILE A 85 1.31 7.24 11.88
N ALA A 86 1.45 6.79 10.63
CA ALA A 86 2.13 5.56 10.26
C ALA A 86 3.04 5.80 9.04
N MET A 87 4.35 5.74 9.25
CA MET A 87 5.35 5.95 8.19
C MET A 87 6.17 4.69 7.88
N ALA A 88 6.09 3.69 8.75
CA ALA A 88 6.84 2.45 8.61
C ALA A 88 6.10 1.45 7.72
N THR A 89 6.84 0.73 6.88
CA THR A 89 6.32 -0.41 6.13
C THR A 89 5.79 -1.47 7.10
N PRO A 90 4.53 -1.94 6.94
CA PRO A 90 3.98 -2.99 7.79
C PRO A 90 4.72 -4.33 7.60
N ALA A 91 4.74 -5.14 8.66
CA ALA A 91 5.27 -6.50 8.62
C ALA A 91 4.14 -7.53 8.62
N ALA A 92 4.32 -8.65 7.92
CA ALA A 92 3.39 -9.78 7.92
C ALA A 92 4.08 -11.00 8.54
N SER A 93 3.45 -11.64 9.52
CA SER A 93 3.91 -12.92 10.11
C SER A 93 2.72 -13.70 10.64
N ASP A 94 2.68 -15.01 10.36
CA ASP A 94 1.69 -15.96 10.92
C ASP A 94 0.23 -15.47 10.85
N GLY A 95 -0.17 -14.90 9.71
CA GLY A 95 -1.54 -14.40 9.50
C GLY A 95 -1.83 -13.06 10.17
N VAL A 96 -0.83 -12.41 10.76
CA VAL A 96 -0.94 -11.11 11.43
C VAL A 96 -0.21 -10.04 10.64
N LEU A 97 -0.85 -8.88 10.46
CA LEU A 97 -0.21 -7.65 10.01
C LEU A 97 0.14 -6.77 11.20
N TYR A 98 1.37 -6.28 11.21
CA TYR A 98 1.89 -5.40 12.25
C TYR A 98 2.19 -4.02 11.67
N TYR A 99 1.55 -3.00 12.22
CA TYR A 99 1.76 -1.60 11.87
C TYR A 99 2.46 -0.87 13.02
N ARG A 100 3.67 -0.36 12.77
CA ARG A 100 4.31 0.58 13.68
C ARG A 100 3.76 1.98 13.41
N THR A 101 2.91 2.46 14.31
CA THR A 101 2.44 3.86 14.34
C THR A 101 3.39 4.72 15.17
N ARG A 102 3.09 6.01 15.31
CA ARG A 102 3.86 6.92 16.18
C ARG A 102 3.92 6.43 17.63
N GLY A 103 2.77 6.09 18.21
CA GLY A 103 2.65 5.70 19.62
C GLY A 103 2.72 4.19 19.84
N HIS A 104 2.21 3.38 18.90
CA HIS A 104 1.91 1.97 19.16
C HIS A 104 2.47 1.01 18.10
N LEU A 105 2.45 -0.28 18.44
CA LEU A 105 2.51 -1.37 17.48
C LEU A 105 1.12 -2.00 17.44
N ILE A 106 0.45 -1.92 16.29
CA ILE A 106 -0.90 -2.46 16.10
C ILE A 106 -0.78 -3.81 15.41
N ALA A 107 -1.39 -4.85 15.96
CA ALA A 107 -1.49 -6.18 15.38
C ALA A 107 -2.92 -6.42 14.87
N ILE A 108 -3.06 -6.84 13.61
CA ILE A 108 -4.34 -7.09 12.94
C ILE A 108 -4.32 -8.51 12.40
N ALA A 109 -5.27 -9.34 12.81
CA ALA A 109 -5.47 -10.71 12.37
C ALA A 109 -6.96 -10.95 12.07
N GLU A 110 -7.28 -12.03 11.35
CA GLU A 110 -8.65 -12.52 11.15
C GLU A 110 -9.17 -13.28 12.38
#